data_AF-A0A7X7DTX6-F1
#
_entry.id   AF-A0A7X7DTX6-F1
#
_cell.length_a   1.000
_cell.length_b   1.000
_cell.length_c   1.000
_cell.angle_alpha   90.00
_cell.angle_beta   90.00
_cell.angle_gamma   90.00
#
_symmetry.space_group_name_H-M   'P 1'
#
loop_
_entity.id
_entity.type
_entity.pdbx_description
1 polymer ?
#
loop_
_entity_poly.entity_id
_entity_poly.type
_entity_poly.pdbx_seq_one_letter_code
_entity_poly.pdbx_strand_id
1 'polypeptide(L)'
;KRALMISLTKAKFQMQNQINTARDELKIIEEQMESSKTRGCVRVKGHCYPGTTVSIRGMTYIVREKQQFCAFLYDEGEIRVKPYDY
;
A
#
# COMPACT_ATOMS: atom_id res chain seq x y z
N LYS A 1 0.84 25.77 45.42
CA LYS A 1 1.20 26.22 44.04
C LYS A 1 2.20 25.29 43.31
N ARG A 2 3.31 24.82 43.93
CA ARG A 2 4.29 23.91 43.28
C ARG A 2 3.75 22.53 42.87
N ALA A 3 2.98 21.86 43.73
CA ALA A 3 2.44 20.52 43.43
C ALA A 3 1.50 20.51 42.21
N LEU A 4 0.67 21.55 42.07
CA LEU A 4 -0.25 21.73 40.95
C LEU A 4 0.49 21.98 39.62
N MET A 5 1.63 22.67 39.69
CA MET A 5 2.49 22.92 38.53
C MET A 5 3.15 21.63 38.05
N ILE A 6 3.63 20.78 38.99
CA ILE A 6 4.22 19.48 38.68
C ILE A 6 3.19 18.53 38.06
N SER A 7 1.96 18.49 38.58
CA SER A 7 0.89 17.65 38.02
C SER A 7 0.50 18.11 36.61
N LEU A 8 0.43 19.42 36.38
CA LEU A 8 0.13 19.99 35.07
C LEU A 8 1.23 19.66 34.05
N THR A 9 2.50 19.79 34.45
CA THR A 9 3.64 19.43 33.60
C THR A 9 3.63 17.94 33.25
N LYS A 10 3.36 17.06 34.23
CA LYS A 10 3.27 15.61 33.99
C LYS A 10 2.14 15.27 33.02
N ALA A 11 0.96 15.86 33.19
CA ALA A 11 -0.17 15.66 32.29
C ALA A 11 0.16 16.16 30.86
N LYS A 12 0.80 17.32 30.73
CA LYS A 12 1.26 17.85 29.45
C LYS A 12 2.23 16.89 28.74
N PHE A 13 3.21 16.34 29.45
CA PHE A 13 4.15 15.38 28.87
C PHE A 13 3.46 14.07 28.45
N GLN A 14 2.50 13.58 29.24
CA GLN A 14 1.72 12.40 28.87
C GLN A 14 0.89 12.63 27.61
N MET A 15 0.17 13.75 27.53
CA MET A 15 -0.61 14.10 26.33
C MET A 15 0.30 14.32 25.11
N GLN A 16 1.45 14.97 25.29
CA GLN A 16 2.40 15.18 24.20
C GLN A 16 2.96 13.86 23.67
N ASN A 17 3.26 12.91 24.56
CA ASN A 17 3.70 11.57 24.16
C ASN A 17 2.59 10.84 23.39
N GLN A 18 1.34 10.89 23.86
CA GLN A 18 0.21 10.29 23.15
C GLN A 18 0.03 10.89 21.74
N ILE A 19 0.16 12.21 21.60
CA ILE A 19 0.12 12.88 20.29
C ILE A 19 1.25 12.40 19.38
N ASN A 20 2.46 12.25 19.92
CA ASN A 20 3.61 11.79 19.15
C ASN A 20 3.41 10.33 18.71
N THR A 21 2.98 9.44 19.61
CA THR A 21 2.68 8.04 19.28
C THR A 21 1.60 7.93 18.19
N ALA A 22 0.50 8.68 18.32
CA ALA A 22 -0.56 8.68 17.31
C ALA A 22 -0.08 9.21 15.94
N ARG A 23 0.85 10.17 15.92
CA ARG A 23 1.47 10.67 14.69
C ARG A 23 2.39 9.63 14.05
N ASP A 24 3.17 8.92 14.86
CA ASP A 24 4.05 7.85 14.37
C ASP A 24 3.22 6.69 13.80
N GLU A 25 2.13 6.31 14.47
CA GLU A 25 1.17 5.32 13.95
C GLU A 25 0.53 5.75 12.64
N LEU A 26 0.08 7.01 12.54
CA LEU A 26 -0.45 7.56 11.30
C LEU A 26 0.58 7.49 10.16
N LYS A 27 1.83 7.84 10.43
CA LYS A 27 2.90 7.79 9.44
C LYS A 27 3.15 6.36 8.94
N ILE A 28 3.18 5.38 9.85
CA ILE A 28 3.33 3.97 9.49
C ILE A 28 2.15 3.51 8.62
N ILE A 29 0.93 3.88 8.98
CA ILE A 29 -0.27 3.52 8.21
C ILE A 29 -0.23 4.17 6.83
N GLU A 30 0.18 5.44 6.73
CA GLU A 30 0.35 6.13 5.45
C GLU A 30 1.43 5.47 4.58
N GLU A 31 2.58 5.09 5.14
CA GLU A 31 3.63 4.36 4.42
C GLU A 31 3.17 2.96 3.98
N GLN A 32 2.40 2.25 4.80
CA GLN A 32 1.80 0.97 4.44
C GLN A 32 0.74 1.12 3.34
N MET A 33 -0.06 2.16 3.41
CA MET A 33 -1.02 2.49 2.36
C MET A 33 -0.32 2.88 1.07
N GLU A 34 0.74 3.68 1.13
CA GLU A 34 1.49 4.11 -0.05
C GLU A 34 2.22 2.93 -0.69
N SER A 35 2.81 2.03 0.09
CA SER A 35 3.43 0.80 -0.45
C SER A 35 2.41 -0.19 -1.03
N SER A 36 1.19 -0.25 -0.47
CA SER A 36 0.08 -1.04 -1.02
C SER A 36 -0.50 -0.39 -2.29
N LYS A 37 -0.58 0.95 -2.32
CA LYS A 37 -0.85 1.77 -3.51
C LYS A 37 0.34 1.85 -4.47
N THR A 38 1.49 1.36 -4.07
CA THR A 38 2.65 0.94 -4.86
C THR A 38 2.30 -0.06 -5.96
N ARG A 39 1.83 -1.21 -5.47
CA ARG A 39 2.10 -2.50 -6.11
C ARG A 39 0.80 -3.20 -6.50
N GLY A 40 -0.01 -2.56 -7.33
CA GLY A 40 -1.15 -3.22 -7.95
C GLY A 40 -0.63 -4.36 -8.82
N CYS A 41 -0.80 -5.61 -8.38
CA CYS A 41 -0.24 -6.79 -9.02
C CYS A 41 -1.30 -7.89 -9.13
N VAL A 42 -1.51 -8.40 -10.35
CA VAL A 42 -2.31 -9.60 -10.60
C VAL A 42 -1.36 -10.71 -11.05
N ARG A 43 -1.16 -11.71 -10.19
CA ARG A 43 -0.30 -12.86 -10.48
C ARG A 43 -1.13 -14.03 -10.99
N VAL A 44 -0.72 -14.62 -12.10
CA VAL A 44 -1.37 -15.79 -12.70
C VAL A 44 -0.53 -17.03 -12.42
N LYS A 45 -1.01 -17.89 -11.52
CA LYS A 45 -0.46 -19.24 -11.30
C LYS A 45 -1.10 -20.19 -12.31
N GLY A 46 -0.43 -20.44 -13.44
CA GLY A 46 -0.93 -21.30 -14.51
C GLY A 46 -1.07 -20.53 -15.82
N HIS A 47 -2.26 -20.51 -16.41
CA HIS A 47 -2.48 -19.95 -17.75
C HIS A 47 -3.51 -18.81 -17.74
N CYS A 48 -3.22 -17.75 -18.47
CA CYS A 48 -4.13 -16.69 -18.82
C CYS A 48 -4.46 -16.79 -20.31
N TYR A 49 -5.74 -16.88 -20.66
CA TYR A 49 -6.20 -17.06 -22.04
C TYR A 49 -6.59 -15.73 -22.69
N PRO A 50 -6.51 -15.65 -24.03
CA PRO A 50 -7.03 -14.52 -24.79
C PRO A 50 -8.48 -14.18 -24.41
N GLY A 51 -8.79 -12.89 -24.30
CA GLY A 51 -10.09 -12.39 -23.86
C GLY A 51 -10.22 -12.16 -22.36
N THR A 52 -9.21 -12.53 -21.55
CA THR A 52 -9.18 -12.18 -20.13
C THR A 52 -8.91 -10.70 -19.95
N THR A 53 -9.77 -10.03 -19.18
CA THR A 53 -9.62 -8.61 -18.86
C THR A 53 -9.08 -8.47 -17.44
N VAL A 54 -7.89 -7.88 -17.32
CA VAL A 54 -7.23 -7.59 -16.05
C VAL A 54 -7.36 -6.10 -15.76
N SER A 55 -8.10 -5.76 -14.69
CA SER A 55 -8.23 -4.36 -14.27
C SER A 55 -7.42 -4.09 -13.01
N ILE A 56 -6.52 -3.10 -13.07
CA ILE A 56 -5.69 -2.66 -11.95
C ILE A 56 -5.80 -1.13 -11.87
N ARG A 57 -6.33 -0.61 -10.76
CA ARG A 57 -6.50 0.84 -10.52
C ARG A 57 -7.26 1.59 -11.64
N GLY A 58 -8.29 0.97 -12.19
CA GLY A 58 -9.10 1.57 -13.27
C GLY A 58 -8.47 1.45 -14.66
N MET A 59 -7.20 1.07 -14.77
CA MET A 59 -6.61 0.65 -16.04
C MET A 59 -7.07 -0.76 -16.37
N THR A 60 -7.24 -1.02 -17.66
CA THR A 60 -7.76 -2.29 -18.16
C THR A 60 -6.81 -2.85 -19.19
N TYR A 61 -6.30 -4.05 -18.94
CA TYR A 61 -5.45 -4.81 -19.85
C TYR A 61 -6.22 -6.00 -20.40
N ILE A 62 -6.28 -6.13 -21.73
CA ILE A 62 -6.93 -7.26 -22.39
C ILE A 62 -5.83 -8.20 -22.87
N VAL A 63 -5.85 -9.42 -22.34
CA VAL A 63 -4.94 -10.48 -22.74
C VAL A 63 -5.29 -10.92 -24.16
N ARG A 64 -4.35 -10.78 -25.10
CA ARG A 64 -4.55 -11.14 -26.52
C ARG A 64 -3.96 -12.50 -26.88
N GLU A 65 -2.95 -12.93 -26.13
CA GLU A 65 -2.23 -14.18 -26.36
C GLU A 65 -2.18 -14.99 -25.06
N LYS A 66 -2.07 -16.31 -25.19
CA LYS A 66 -1.96 -17.19 -24.03
C LYS A 66 -0.66 -16.90 -23.29
N GLN A 67 -0.76 -16.46 -22.04
CA GLN A 67 0.39 -16.27 -21.17
C GLN A 67 0.38 -17.29 -20.04
N GLN A 68 1.56 -17.69 -19.56
CA GLN A 68 1.70 -18.56 -18.40
C GLN A 68 2.65 -17.98 -17.40
N PHE A 69 2.41 -18.25 -16.11
CA PHE A 69 3.30 -17.81 -15.02
C PHE A 69 3.75 -16.35 -15.17
N CYS A 70 2.77 -15.45 -15.29
CA CYS A 70 3.00 -14.02 -15.46
C CYS A 70 2.38 -13.18 -14.34
N ALA A 71 2.89 -11.97 -14.18
CA ALA A 71 2.41 -10.96 -13.25
C ALA A 71 2.08 -9.68 -14.03
N PHE A 72 0.84 -9.23 -13.94
CA PHE A 72 0.41 -7.92 -14.45
C PHE A 72 0.64 -6.89 -13.35
N LEU A 73 1.43 -5.87 -13.66
CA LEU A 73 1.84 -4.84 -12.71
C LEU A 73 1.43 -3.48 -13.23
N TYR A 74 0.88 -2.66 -12.35
CA TYR A 74 0.71 -1.24 -12.64
C TYR A 74 2.07 -0.53 -12.53
N ASP A 75 2.55 0.04 -13.63
CA ASP A 75 3.81 0.77 -13.73
C ASP A 75 3.55 2.08 -14.47
N GLU A 76 3.74 3.22 -13.80
CA GLU A 76 3.62 4.58 -14.35
C GLU A 76 2.38 4.87 -15.24
N GLY A 77 1.24 4.23 -14.98
CA GLY A 77 0.01 4.45 -15.74
C GLY A 77 -0.30 3.40 -16.80
N GLU A 78 0.55 2.40 -17.00
CA GLU A 78 0.27 1.26 -17.87
C GLU A 78 0.32 -0.07 -17.08
N ILE A 79 -0.40 -1.09 -17.57
CA ILE A 79 -0.29 -2.45 -17.06
C ILE A 79 0.78 -3.19 -17.85
N ARG A 80 1.91 -3.48 -17.20
CA ARG A 80 3.03 -4.22 -17.78
C ARG A 80 3.02 -5.67 -17.33
N VAL A 81 3.44 -6.56 -18.22
CA VAL A 81 3.60 -7.98 -17.92
C VAL A 81 5.04 -8.25 -17.50
N LYS A 82 5.22 -8.91 -16.36
CA LYS A 82 6.50 -9.45 -15.90
C LYS A 82 6.39 -10.96 -15.63
N PRO A 83 7.53 -11.66 -15.49
CA PRO A 83 7.53 -13.03 -14.98
C PRO A 83 6.88 -13.12 -13.59
N TYR A 84 6.38 -14.30 -13.25
CA TYR A 84 5.72 -14.57 -11.96
C TYR A 84 6.56 -14.19 -10.72
N ASP A 85 7.88 -14.31 -10.81
CA ASP A 85 8.82 -14.21 -9.68
C ASP A 85 9.61 -12.88 -9.62
N TYR A 86 9.02 -11.79 -10.11
CA TYR A 86 9.59 -10.43 -10.01
C TYR A 86 9.55 -9.88 -8.56
#